data_AF-A0A820NG45-F1
#
_entry.id   AF-A0A820NG45-F1
#
_cell.length_a   1.000
_cell.length_b   1.000
_cell.length_c   1.000
_cell.angle_alpha   90.00
_cell.angle_beta   90.00
_cell.angle_gamma   90.00
#
_symmetry.space_group_name_H-M   'P 1'
#
loop_
_entity.id
_entity.type
_entity.pdbx_description
1 polymer ?
#
loop_
_entity_poly.entity_id
_entity_poly.type
_entity_poly.pdbx_seq_one_letter_code
_entity_poly.pdbx_strand_id
1 'polypeptide(L)'
;MHPDDAREAVKHGVEGIIVSNHGGRQLDTCQSTIDALPDIMNAISSELHQIDVYIDGGVRRGTDILKAVALGAKAVLIGRPVLWGLAEDGMQGIKNVLDILKKEFRLAMMLCGCQTVDDIRRNNLLVINNNNNTQLKL
;
A
#
# COMPACT_ATOMS: atom_id res chain seq x y z
N MET A 1 -4.58 11.87 2.93
CA MET A 1 -4.57 11.02 4.15
C MET A 1 -5.95 10.94 4.81
N HIS A 2 -6.87 11.84 4.49
CA HIS A 2 -8.26 11.78 4.93
C HIS A 2 -9.19 11.28 3.79
N PRO A 3 -10.27 10.55 4.07
CA PRO A 3 -11.19 10.08 3.04
C PRO A 3 -11.94 11.20 2.30
N ASP A 4 -12.19 12.33 2.95
CA ASP A 4 -12.88 13.46 2.31
C ASP A 4 -12.00 14.15 1.26
N ASP A 5 -10.68 14.20 1.48
CA ASP A 5 -9.74 14.71 0.47
C ASP A 5 -9.77 13.83 -0.78
N ALA A 6 -9.90 12.51 -0.60
CA ALA A 6 -10.00 11.57 -1.70
C ALA A 6 -11.27 11.83 -2.52
N ARG A 7 -12.43 11.95 -1.85
CA ARG A 7 -13.70 12.33 -2.52
C ARG A 7 -13.59 13.64 -3.27
N GLU A 8 -12.97 14.65 -2.68
CA GLU A 8 -12.83 15.94 -3.32
C GLU A 8 -11.92 15.87 -4.55
N ALA A 9 -10.80 15.14 -4.46
CA ALA A 9 -9.91 14.91 -5.60
C ALA A 9 -10.65 14.22 -6.76
N VAL A 10 -11.47 13.19 -6.47
CA VAL A 10 -12.29 12.51 -7.48
C VAL A 10 -13.26 13.48 -8.18
N LYS A 11 -13.93 14.36 -7.43
CA LYS A 11 -14.83 15.39 -8.03
C LYS A 11 -14.09 16.34 -8.98
N HIS A 12 -12.81 16.56 -8.73
CA HIS A 12 -11.95 17.38 -9.59
C HIS A 12 -11.37 16.61 -10.79
N GLY A 13 -11.75 15.35 -11.00
CA GLY A 13 -11.39 14.58 -12.19
C GLY A 13 -9.95 14.08 -12.21
N VAL A 14 -9.37 13.77 -11.04
CA VAL A 14 -8.04 13.14 -10.99
C VAL A 14 -8.09 11.72 -11.57
N GLU A 15 -6.98 11.31 -12.19
CA GLU A 15 -6.82 9.95 -12.73
C GLU A 15 -6.29 8.96 -11.69
N GLY A 16 -5.76 9.45 -10.56
CA GLY A 16 -5.18 8.62 -9.53
C GLY A 16 -4.99 9.34 -8.20
N ILE A 17 -4.89 8.55 -7.13
CA ILE A 17 -4.68 9.03 -5.77
C ILE A 17 -3.46 8.33 -5.18
N ILE A 18 -2.62 9.08 -4.46
CA ILE A 18 -1.51 8.50 -3.68
C ILE A 18 -1.82 8.69 -2.19
N VAL A 19 -2.02 7.58 -1.48
CA VAL A 19 -2.11 7.57 -0.01
C VAL A 19 -0.69 7.70 0.55
N SER A 20 -0.35 8.91 0.98
CA SER A 20 1.00 9.25 1.46
C SER A 20 0.95 10.26 2.60
N ASN A 21 1.83 10.06 3.59
CA ASN A 21 2.19 11.06 4.59
C ASN A 21 3.61 11.63 4.36
N HIS A 22 4.07 11.58 3.10
CA HIS A 22 5.39 12.04 2.67
C HIS A 22 6.55 11.30 3.37
N GLY A 23 6.35 10.01 3.64
CA GLY A 23 7.32 9.18 4.35
C GLY A 23 7.53 9.56 5.83
N GLY A 24 6.53 10.20 6.45
CA GLY A 24 6.54 10.63 7.85
C GLY A 24 7.33 11.91 8.10
N ARG A 25 7.36 12.83 7.12
CA ARG A 25 8.24 14.02 7.15
C ARG A 25 7.51 15.36 7.20
N GLN A 26 6.17 15.34 7.11
CA GLN A 26 5.36 16.56 7.05
C GLN A 26 4.66 16.80 8.39
N LEU A 27 3.51 16.17 8.61
CA LEU A 27 2.80 16.25 9.88
C LEU A 27 3.22 15.09 10.80
N ASP A 28 3.81 15.42 11.95
CA ASP A 28 4.12 14.42 12.98
C ASP A 28 2.84 13.91 13.65
N THR A 29 2.91 12.73 14.27
CA THR A 29 1.79 12.05 14.96
C THR A 29 0.58 11.70 14.07
N CYS A 30 0.73 11.82 12.75
CA CYS A 30 -0.30 11.38 11.81
C CYS A 30 -0.39 9.84 11.77
N GLN A 31 -1.57 9.34 11.36
CA GLN A 31 -1.77 7.91 11.15
C GLN A 31 -0.82 7.32 10.10
N SER A 32 -0.59 6.02 10.16
CA SER A 32 0.14 5.31 9.13
C SER A 32 -0.66 5.30 7.81
N THR A 33 0.05 5.24 6.68
CA THR A 33 -0.60 5.20 5.35
C THR A 33 -1.40 3.92 5.14
N ILE A 34 -0.96 2.79 5.71
CA ILE A 34 -1.66 1.51 5.59
C ILE A 34 -2.96 1.49 6.41
N ASP A 35 -3.01 2.21 7.54
CA ASP A 35 -4.23 2.36 8.34
C ASP A 35 -5.23 3.31 7.66
N ALA A 36 -4.75 4.35 6.96
CA ALA A 36 -5.60 5.28 6.22
C ALA A 36 -6.21 4.67 4.94
N LEU A 37 -5.54 3.67 4.35
CA LEU A 37 -5.90 3.14 3.03
C LEU A 37 -7.33 2.59 2.96
N PRO A 38 -7.82 1.73 3.89
CA PRO A 38 -9.17 1.17 3.80
C PRO A 38 -10.26 2.25 3.77
N ASP A 39 -10.14 3.29 4.60
CA ASP A 39 -11.14 4.35 4.67
C ASP A 39 -11.15 5.20 3.39
N ILE A 40 -9.98 5.44 2.80
CA ILE A 40 -9.86 6.10 1.50
C ILE A 40 -10.50 5.24 0.40
N MET A 41 -10.18 3.95 0.33
CA MET A 41 -10.76 3.02 -0.64
C MET A 41 -12.28 2.95 -0.54
N ASN A 42 -12.81 2.91 0.68
CA ASN A 42 -14.25 2.90 0.94
C ASN A 42 -14.91 4.20 0.45
N ALA A 43 -14.27 5.34 0.70
CA ALA A 43 -14.81 6.65 0.39
C ALA A 43 -14.98 6.94 -1.11
N ILE A 44 -14.21 6.26 -1.96
CA ILE A 44 -14.25 6.39 -3.43
C ILE A 44 -14.63 5.08 -4.13
N SER A 45 -15.30 4.18 -3.41
CA SER A 45 -15.56 2.82 -3.88
C SER A 45 -16.37 2.76 -5.20
N SER A 46 -17.26 3.73 -5.44
CA SER A 46 -18.01 3.85 -6.69
C SER A 46 -17.13 4.21 -7.89
N GLU A 47 -15.98 4.83 -7.66
CA GLU A 47 -15.08 5.37 -8.69
C GLU A 47 -13.81 4.54 -8.89
N LEU A 48 -13.64 3.42 -8.18
CA LEU A 48 -12.47 2.54 -8.33
C LEU A 48 -12.33 1.87 -9.70
N HIS A 49 -13.34 1.98 -10.56
CA HIS A 49 -13.27 1.51 -11.95
C HIS A 49 -12.55 2.51 -12.87
N GLN A 50 -12.37 3.75 -12.44
CA GLN A 50 -11.81 4.86 -13.20
C GLN A 50 -10.58 5.51 -12.54
N ILE A 51 -10.32 5.21 -11.26
CA ILE A 51 -9.23 5.81 -10.48
C ILE A 51 -8.35 4.72 -9.88
N ASP A 52 -7.06 4.78 -10.20
CA ASP A 52 -6.05 3.93 -9.56
C ASP A 52 -5.58 4.56 -8.24
N VAL A 53 -5.52 3.75 -7.18
CA VAL A 53 -5.01 4.17 -5.87
C VAL A 53 -3.62 3.57 -5.63
N TYR A 54 -2.65 4.42 -5.38
CA TYR A 54 -1.29 4.07 -5.00
C TYR A 54 -1.04 4.38 -3.52
N ILE A 55 -0.02 3.78 -2.94
CA ILE A 55 0.35 4.04 -1.53
C ILE A 55 1.86 4.06 -1.35
N ASP A 56 2.36 4.93 -0.48
CA ASP A 56 3.76 4.94 -0.04
C ASP A 56 3.85 4.97 1.49
N GLY A 57 5.07 5.14 2.02
CA GLY A 57 5.29 5.28 3.45
C GLY A 57 5.52 3.93 4.12
N GLY A 58 6.76 3.65 4.52
CA GLY A 58 7.08 2.48 5.34
C GLY A 58 7.16 1.11 4.64
N VAL A 59 6.89 0.99 3.33
CA VAL A 59 7.03 -0.27 2.58
C VAL A 59 8.48 -0.76 2.56
N ARG A 60 8.80 -1.87 3.25
CA ARG A 60 10.17 -2.40 3.36
C ARG A 60 10.28 -3.89 3.08
N ARG A 61 9.16 -4.60 3.03
CA ARG A 61 9.09 -6.03 2.73
C ARG A 61 8.11 -6.33 1.61
N GLY A 62 8.32 -7.46 0.93
CA GLY A 62 7.35 -7.98 -0.03
C GLY A 62 5.95 -8.23 0.56
N THR A 63 5.87 -8.58 1.84
CA THR A 63 4.60 -8.74 2.56
C THR A 63 3.88 -7.41 2.81
N ASP A 64 4.59 -6.29 2.87
CA ASP A 64 3.96 -4.96 2.94
C ASP A 64 3.26 -4.63 1.62
N ILE A 65 3.88 -5.01 0.49
CA ILE A 65 3.29 -4.88 -0.84
C ILE A 65 2.01 -5.71 -0.93
N LEU A 66 2.06 -6.98 -0.52
CA LEU A 66 0.89 -7.86 -0.52
C LEU A 66 -0.25 -7.29 0.33
N LYS A 67 0.04 -6.75 1.53
CA LYS A 67 -0.98 -6.12 2.38
C LYS A 67 -1.62 -4.92 1.71
N ALA A 68 -0.82 -4.01 1.14
CA ALA A 68 -1.34 -2.83 0.45
C ALA A 68 -2.25 -3.22 -0.73
N VAL A 69 -1.82 -4.17 -1.56
CA VAL A 69 -2.62 -4.64 -2.70
C VAL A 69 -3.88 -5.36 -2.24
N ALA A 70 -3.80 -6.19 -1.20
CA ALA A 70 -4.98 -6.84 -0.62
C ALA A 70 -5.99 -5.86 0.01
N LEU A 71 -5.54 -4.66 0.38
CA LEU A 71 -6.40 -3.55 0.82
C LEU A 71 -6.93 -2.70 -0.35
N GLY A 72 -6.55 -3.02 -1.59
CA GLY A 72 -7.09 -2.43 -2.80
C GLY A 72 -6.19 -1.39 -3.48
N ALA A 73 -4.96 -1.18 -3.00
CA ALA A 73 -4.00 -0.38 -3.74
C ALA A 73 -3.59 -1.08 -5.06
N LYS A 74 -3.49 -0.32 -6.14
CA LYS A 74 -2.98 -0.78 -7.44
C LYS A 74 -1.51 -1.16 -7.38
N ALA A 75 -0.71 -0.33 -6.72
CA ALA A 75 0.72 -0.55 -6.51
C ALA A 75 1.23 0.27 -5.31
N VAL A 76 2.44 -0.05 -4.88
CA VAL A 76 3.16 0.68 -3.83
C VAL A 76 4.30 1.51 -4.41
N LEU A 77 4.62 2.63 -3.78
CA LEU A 77 5.76 3.47 -4.11
C LEU A 77 6.83 3.36 -3.02
N ILE A 78 8.10 3.37 -3.43
CA ILE A 78 9.26 3.17 -2.54
C ILE A 78 10.26 4.30 -2.69
N GLY A 79 10.44 5.08 -1.62
CA GLY A 79 11.41 6.18 -1.58
C GLY A 79 12.74 5.77 -0.95
N ARG A 80 12.84 5.86 0.39
CA ARG A 80 14.08 5.65 1.15
C ARG A 80 14.90 4.41 0.77
N PRO A 81 14.34 3.19 0.60
CA PRO A 81 15.12 2.01 0.23
C PRO A 81 15.89 2.18 -1.08
N VAL A 82 15.28 2.83 -2.08
CA VAL A 82 15.93 3.10 -3.37
C VAL A 82 17.11 4.05 -3.18
N LEU A 83 16.95 5.12 -2.39
CA LEU A 83 18.03 6.07 -2.08
C LEU A 83 19.17 5.42 -1.28
N TRP A 84 18.85 4.50 -0.37
CA TRP A 84 19.86 3.76 0.40
C TRP A 84 20.64 2.80 -0.51
N GLY A 85 19.96 2.08 -1.41
CA GLY A 85 20.63 1.26 -2.42
C GLY A 85 21.53 2.11 -3.33
N LEU A 86 21.05 3.28 -3.76
CA LEU A 86 21.84 4.23 -4.55
C LEU A 86 23.11 4.68 -3.83
N ALA A 87 23.00 5.00 -2.54
CA ALA A 87 24.13 5.46 -1.74
C ALA A 87 25.17 4.37 -1.51
N GLU A 88 24.74 3.11 -1.43
CA GLU A 88 25.64 1.98 -1.18
C GLU A 88 26.40 1.53 -2.44
N ASP A 89 25.70 1.26 -3.54
CA ASP A 89 26.33 0.67 -4.73
C ASP A 89 25.72 1.23 -6.03
N GLY A 90 25.39 2.52 -6.02
CA GLY A 90 24.87 3.22 -7.19
C GLY A 90 23.65 2.54 -7.81
N MET A 91 23.68 2.39 -9.14
CA MET A 91 22.63 1.69 -9.88
C MET A 91 22.47 0.23 -9.45
N GLN A 92 23.57 -0.45 -9.10
CA GLN A 92 23.54 -1.86 -8.72
C GLN A 92 22.87 -2.03 -7.35
N GLY A 93 23.10 -1.12 -6.41
CA GLY A 93 22.40 -1.11 -5.14
C GLY A 93 20.90 -0.83 -5.26
N ILE A 94 20.48 0.07 -6.17
CA ILE A 94 19.05 0.24 -6.51
C ILE A 94 18.47 -1.10 -7.02
N LYS A 95 19.15 -1.73 -7.98
CA LYS A 95 18.70 -3.00 -8.57
C LYS A 95 18.56 -4.08 -7.50
N ASN A 96 19.53 -4.19 -6.59
CA ASN A 96 19.50 -5.15 -5.49
C ASN A 96 18.28 -4.96 -4.58
N VAL A 97 17.95 -3.70 -4.21
CA VAL A 97 16.77 -3.39 -3.41
C VAL A 97 15.48 -3.79 -4.12
N LEU A 98 15.35 -3.46 -5.40
CA LEU A 98 14.17 -3.82 -6.20
C LEU A 98 14.03 -5.35 -6.36
N ASP A 99 15.14 -6.05 -6.58
CA ASP A 99 15.17 -7.51 -6.71
C ASP A 99 14.80 -8.21 -5.40
N ILE A 100 15.24 -7.69 -4.25
CA ILE A 100 14.85 -8.21 -2.92
C ILE A 100 13.33 -8.07 -2.75
N LEU A 101 12.79 -6.86 -2.93
CA LEU A 101 11.35 -6.62 -2.77
C LEU A 101 10.52 -7.48 -3.72
N LYS A 102 10.96 -7.61 -4.98
CA LYS A 102 10.30 -8.47 -5.98
C LYS A 102 10.32 -9.94 -5.58
N LYS A 103 11.45 -10.46 -5.09
CA LYS A 103 11.57 -11.85 -4.63
C LYS A 103 10.70 -12.11 -3.40
N GLU A 104 10.73 -11.23 -2.41
CA GLU A 104 9.90 -11.34 -1.22
C GLU A 104 8.40 -11.26 -1.56
N PHE A 105 8.00 -10.36 -2.45
CA PHE A 105 6.60 -10.22 -2.85
C PHE A 105 6.10 -11.47 -3.58
N ARG A 106 6.88 -12.01 -4.52
CA ARG A 106 6.58 -13.29 -5.18
C ARG A 106 6.47 -14.44 -4.18
N LEU A 107 7.38 -14.50 -3.20
CA LEU A 107 7.32 -15.51 -2.15
C LEU A 107 6.04 -15.39 -1.32
N ALA A 108 5.68 -14.17 -0.90
CA ALA A 108 4.45 -13.92 -0.16
C ALA A 108 3.20 -14.34 -0.95
N MET A 109 3.12 -13.99 -2.25
CA MET A 109 2.03 -14.42 -3.13
C MET A 109 1.92 -15.95 -3.21
N MET A 110 3.05 -16.66 -3.42
CA MET A 110 3.06 -18.13 -3.47
C MET A 110 2.54 -18.74 -2.17
N LEU A 111 2.97 -18.22 -1.02
CA LEU A 111 2.55 -18.72 0.30
C LEU A 111 1.09 -18.37 0.64
N CYS A 112 0.53 -17.33 0.03
CA CYS A 112 -0.87 -16.94 0.15
C CYS A 112 -1.78 -17.56 -0.92
N GLY A 113 -1.25 -18.38 -1.82
CA GLY A 113 -2.02 -19.02 -2.89
C GLY A 113 -2.44 -18.09 -4.03
N CYS A 114 -1.74 -16.97 -4.23
CA CYS A 114 -2.00 -16.01 -5.31
C CYS A 114 -1.05 -16.27 -6.49
N GLN A 115 -1.55 -16.66 -7.66
CA GLN A 115 -0.73 -16.90 -8.86
C GLN A 115 -0.39 -15.57 -9.57
N THR A 116 -1.35 -14.66 -9.58
CA THR A 116 -1.28 -13.34 -10.20
C THR A 116 -1.56 -12.25 -9.15
N VAL A 117 -1.20 -11.00 -9.46
CA VAL A 117 -1.53 -9.87 -8.58
C VAL A 117 -3.05 -9.73 -8.45
N ASP A 118 -3.78 -10.05 -9.52
CA ASP A 118 -5.22 -10.08 -9.55
C ASP A 118 -5.83 -11.24 -8.76
N ASP A 119 -5.06 -12.12 -8.12
CA ASP A 119 -5.57 -13.11 -7.15
C ASP A 119 -5.49 -12.61 -5.71
N ILE A 120 -4.82 -11.47 -5.48
CA ILE A 120 -4.67 -10.90 -4.14
C ILE A 120 -5.99 -10.26 -3.73
N ARG A 121 -6.49 -10.64 -2.56
CA ARG A 121 -7.81 -10.29 -2.04
C ARG A 121 -7.73 -9.93 -0.57
N ARG A 122 -8.76 -9.21 -0.11
CA ARG A 122 -8.89 -8.82 1.30
C ARG A 122 -8.84 -10.00 2.27
N ASN A 123 -9.32 -11.17 1.86
CA ASN A 123 -9.33 -12.41 2.65
C ASN A 123 -7.95 -13.07 2.81
N ASN A 124 -6.92 -12.64 2.07
CA ASN A 124 -5.53 -13.03 2.37
C ASN A 124 -5.02 -12.39 3.68
N LEU A 125 -5.76 -11.43 4.25
CA LEU A 125 -5.38 -10.70 5.45
C LEU A 125 -6.30 -11.03 6.61
N LEU A 126 -5.69 -11.34 7.75
CA LEU A 126 -6.32 -11.16 9.06
C LEU A 126 -5.94 -9.77 9.57
N VAL A 127 -6.93 -8.89 9.75
CA VAL A 127 -6.69 -7.57 10.36
C VAL A 127 -7.12 -7.63 11.82
N ILE A 128 -6.15 -7.43 12.70
CA ILE A 128 -6.35 -7.46 14.14
C ILE A 128 -6.80 -6.06 14.56
N ASN A 129 -8.09 -5.91 14.83
CA ASN A 129 -8.63 -4.71 15.46
C ASN A 129 -8.52 -4.89 16.97
N ASN A 130 -7.64 -4.12 17.63
CA ASN A 130 -7.49 -4.13 19.10
C ASN A 130 -8.65 -3.42 19.84
N ASN A 131 -9.77 -3.19 19.16
CA ASN A 131 -11.00 -2.79 19.83
C ASN A 131 -11.55 -4.03 20.54
N ASN A 132 -11.80 -3.94 21.85
CA ASN A 132 -12.24 -5.02 22.76
C ASN A 132 -13.59 -5.70 22.42
N ASN A 133 -14.04 -5.72 21.17
CA ASN A 133 -15.20 -6.45 20.69
C ASN A 133 -14.81 -7.31 19.48
N THR A 134 -14.22 -8.47 19.76
CA THR A 134 -13.93 -9.52 18.79
C THR A 134 -15.25 -10.13 18.30
N GLN A 135 -15.84 -9.57 17.23
CA GLN A 135 -16.65 -10.37 16.32
C GLN A 135 -15.77 -10.74 15.13
N LEU A 136 -15.22 -11.97 15.19
CA LEU A 136 -14.73 -12.67 14.02
C LEU A 136 -15.91 -12.86 13.07
N LYS A 137 -15.99 -12.06 12.01
CA LYS A 137 -16.78 -12.43 10.83
C LYS A 137 -15.89 -13.32 9.97
N LEU A 138 -16.16 -14.63 10.05
CA LEU A 138 -15.78 -15.62 9.05
C LEU A 138 -16.48 -15.31 7.72
#